data_AF-A0A537CII9-F1
#
_entry.id   AF-A0A537CII9-F1
#
_cell.length_a   1.000
_cell.length_b   1.000
_cell.length_c   1.000
_cell.angle_alpha   90.00
_cell.angle_beta   90.00
_cell.angle_gamma   90.00
#
_symmetry.space_group_name_H-M   'P 1'
#
loop_
_entity.id
_entity.type
_entity.pdbx_description
1 polymer ?
#
loop_
_entity_poly.entity_id
_entity_poly.type
_entity_poly.pdbx_seq_one_letter_code
_entity_poly.pdbx_strand_id
1 'polypeptide(L)' 'MLFISGTRDPNARPEQVEDLVSQLGPKASLHTVEGADHSFNPHKGRAIYFKRLDRTAAVLEDWIKTQVID' A
#
# COMPACT_ATOMS: atom_id res chain seq x y z
N MET A 1 0.47 2.10 12.32
CA MET A 1 0.91 2.88 11.15
C MET A 1 0.72 2.01 9.93
N LEU A 2 0.03 2.52 8.91
CA LEU A 2 -0.18 1.80 7.67
C LEU A 2 0.72 2.35 6.56
N PHE A 3 1.43 1.45 5.89
CA PHE A 3 2.15 1.72 4.64
C PHE A 3 1.42 1.04 3.49
N ILE A 4 1.28 1.75 2.38
CA ILE A 4 0.74 1.20 1.13
C ILE A 4 1.74 1.55 0.02
N SER A 5 2.30 0.55 -0.65
CA SER A 5 3.34 0.77 -1.66
C SER A 5 3.12 -0.08 -2.90
N GLY A 6 3.43 0.47 -4.08
CA GLY A 6 3.43 -0.27 -5.34
C GLY A 6 4.73 -1.06 -5.52
N THR A 7 4.67 -2.32 -5.97
CA THR A 7 5.88 -3.16 -6.11
C THR A 7 6.80 -2.76 -7.27
N ARG A 8 6.38 -1.79 -8.10
CA ARG A 8 7.16 -1.21 -9.19
C ARG A 8 7.45 0.28 -8.98
N ASP A 9 7.29 0.80 -7.76
CA ASP A 9 7.70 2.16 -7.44
C ASP A 9 9.24 2.27 -7.42
N PRO A 10 9.87 3.08 -8.31
CA PRO A 10 11.32 3.24 -8.32
C PRO A 10 11.87 3.96 -7.08
N ASN A 11 11.01 4.68 -6.34
CA ASN A 11 11.39 5.45 -5.16
C ASN A 11 11.20 4.67 -3.85
N ALA A 12 10.45 3.57 -3.87
CA ALA A 12 10.11 2.78 -2.70
C ALA A 12 10.19 1.28 -3.02
N ARG A 13 11.40 0.77 -3.23
CA ARG A 13 11.60 -0.63 -3.60
C ARG A 13 11.07 -1.55 -2.49
N PRO A 14 10.43 -2.69 -2.82
CA PRO A 14 9.75 -3.55 -1.84
C PRO A 14 10.60 -3.86 -0.60
N GLU A 15 11.85 -4.26 -0.80
CA GLU A 15 12.76 -4.62 0.28
C GLU A 15 13.05 -3.46 1.24
N GLN A 16 13.08 -2.22 0.74
CA GLN A 16 13.33 -1.05 1.58
C GLN A 16 12.13 -0.75 2.49
N VAL A 17 10.92 -0.95 1.98
CA VAL A 17 9.69 -0.72 2.74
C VAL A 17 9.44 -1.85 3.73
N GLU A 18 9.72 -3.09 3.33
CA GLU A 18 9.67 -4.27 4.22
C GLU A 18 10.65 -4.13 5.39
N ASP A 19 11.91 -3.75 5.11
CA ASP A 19 12.92 -3.50 6.14
C ASP A 19 12.51 -2.38 7.09
N LEU A 20 11.97 -1.27 6.57
CA LEU A 20 11.46 -0.17 7.37
C LEU A 20 10.32 -0.63 8.30
N VAL A 21 9.34 -1.35 7.76
CA VAL A 21 8.18 -1.82 8.53
C VAL A 21 8.62 -2.80 9.62
N SER A 22 9.59 -3.67 9.32
CA SER A 22 10.21 -4.57 10.30
C SER A 22 10.85 -3.80 11.46
N GLN A 23 11.61 -2.74 11.16
CA GLN A 23 12.24 -1.88 12.18
C GLN A 23 11.23 -1.11 13.04
N LEU A 24 10.09 -0.69 12.46
CA LEU A 24 9.01 -0.02 13.18
C LEU A 24 8.21 -0.98 14.08
N GLY A 25 8.35 -2.29 13.87
CA GLY A 25 7.80 -3.32 14.73
C GLY A 25 6.28 -3.53 14.56
N PRO A 26 5.64 -4.23 15.51
CA PRO A 26 4.31 -4.83 15.33
C PRO A 26 3.16 -3.83 15.17
N LYS A 27 3.40 -2.54 15.42
CA LYS A 27 2.40 -1.48 15.20
C LYS A 27 2.43 -0.92 13.77
N ALA A 28 3.40 -1.33 12.96
CA ALA A 28 3.48 -0.97 11.54
C ALA A 28 2.98 -2.14 10.69
N SER A 29 2.26 -1.82 9.61
CA SER A 29 1.80 -2.79 8.62
C SER A 29 2.08 -2.30 7.20
N LEU A 30 2.28 -3.23 6.28
CA LEU A 30 2.53 -2.97 4.87
C LEU A 30 1.49 -3.66 4.01
N HIS A 31 0.83 -2.90 3.13
CA HIS A 31 0.03 -3.42 2.03
C HIS A 31 0.73 -3.15 0.69
N THR A 32 1.12 -4.21 -0.02
CA THR A 32 1.77 -4.11 -1.33
C THR A 32 0.76 -4.16 -2.47
N VAL A 33 0.83 -3.19 -3.39
CA VAL A 33 0.01 -3.12 -4.59
C VAL A 33 0.80 -3.67 -5.78
N GLU A 34 0.58 -4.96 -6.07
CA GLU A 34 1.37 -5.70 -7.07
C GLU A 34 1.37 -5.05 -8.46
N GLY A 35 2.56 -4.85 -9.04
CA GLY A 35 2.76 -4.31 -10.38
C GLY A 35 2.47 -2.82 -10.55
N ALA A 36 2.25 -2.09 -9.45
CA ALA A 36 1.91 -0.68 -9.47
C ALA A 36 3.11 0.23 -9.16
N ASP A 37 3.07 1.45 -9.71
CA ASP A 37 4.06 2.50 -9.45
C ASP A 37 3.74 3.33 -8.19
N HIS A 38 4.45 4.45 -8.02
CA HIS A 38 4.27 5.43 -6.94
C HIS A 38 2.85 6.03 -6.80
N SER A 39 2.04 5.95 -7.86
CA SER A 39 0.66 6.46 -7.90
C SER A 39 -0.35 5.32 -7.82
N PHE A 40 0.10 4.11 -7.48
CA PHE A 40 -0.68 2.87 -7.54
C PHE A 40 -1.17 2.51 -8.96
N ASN A 41 -0.56 3.09 -10.00
CA ASN A 41 -0.92 2.84 -11.37
C ASN A 41 -0.18 1.60 -11.92
N PRO A 42 -0.90 0.57 -12.39
CA PRO A 42 -0.26 -0.59 -13.00
C PRO A 42 0.07 -0.40 -14.49
N HIS A 43 -0.26 0.78 -15.06
CA HIS A 43 -0.18 1.09 -16.50
C HIS A 43 -0.97 0.10 -17.39
N LYS A 44 -2.11 -0.38 -16.90
CA LYS A 44 -3.02 -1.30 -17.62
C LYS A 44 -4.34 -0.65 -18.07
N GLY A 45 -4.40 0.68 -18.08
CA GLY A 45 -5.59 1.45 -18.46
C GLY A 45 -6.46 1.89 -17.28
N ARG A 46 -7.35 2.85 -17.56
CA ARG A 46 -8.08 3.63 -16.56
C ARG A 46 -9.01 2.80 -15.66
N ALA A 47 -9.72 1.82 -16.23
CA ALA A 47 -10.63 0.97 -15.46
C ALA A 47 -9.89 0.11 -14.42
N ILE A 48 -8.73 -0.45 -14.80
CA ILE A 48 -7.90 -1.26 -13.89
C ILE A 48 -7.27 -0.37 -12.82
N TYR A 49 -6.85 0.84 -13.18
CA TYR A 49 -6.33 1.82 -12.23
C TYR A 49 -7.36 2.18 -11.16
N PHE A 50 -8.59 2.56 -11.54
CA PHE A 50 -9.63 2.88 -10.56
C PHE A 50 -10.02 1.70 -9.68
N LYS A 51 -10.17 0.50 -10.25
CA LYS A 51 -10.44 -0.70 -9.46
C LYS A 51 -9.34 -0.96 -8.41
N ARG A 52 -8.08 -0.60 -8.71
CA ARG A 52 -7.00 -0.68 -7.72
C ARG A 52 -7.11 0.41 -6.67
N LEU A 53 -7.39 1.65 -7.05
CA LEU A 53 -7.62 2.73 -6.08
C LEU A 53 -8.76 2.39 -5.12
N ASP A 54 -9.87 1.84 -5.61
CA ASP A 54 -11.00 1.41 -4.76
C ASP A 54 -10.57 0.35 -3.73
N ARG A 55 -9.76 -0.63 -4.17
CA ARG A 55 -9.22 -1.66 -3.26
C ARG A 55 -8.25 -1.08 -2.24
N THR A 56 -7.37 -0.17 -2.67
CA THR A 56 -6.43 0.51 -1.79
C THR A 56 -7.18 1.36 -0.75
N ALA A 57 -8.26 2.04 -1.14
CA ALA A 57 -9.11 2.79 -0.24
C ALA A 57 -9.80 1.90 0.79
N ALA A 58 -10.27 0.72 0.39
CA ALA A 58 -10.87 -0.26 1.32
C ALA A 58 -9.88 -0.76 2.39
N VAL A 59 -8.60 -0.94 2.03
CA VAL A 59 -7.54 -1.29 3.00
C VAL A 59 -7.32 -0.18 4.02
N LEU A 60 -7.30 1.08 3.58
CA LEU A 60 -7.19 2.22 4.49
C LEU A 60 -8.39 2.31 5.42
N GLU A 61 -9.60 2.16 4.90
CA GLU A 61 -10.84 2.18 5.69
C GLU A 61 -10.83 1.11 6.78
N ASP A 62 -10.48 -0.13 6.41
CA ASP A 62 -10.40 -1.25 7.35
C ASP A 62 -9.34 -1.00 8.44
N TRP A 63 -8.17 -0.51 8.06
CA TRP A 63 -7.12 -0.16 9.02
C TRP A 63 -7.57 0.94 9.99
N ILE A 64 -8.27 1.98 9.52
CA ILE A 64 -8.80 3.03 10.39
C ILE A 64 -9.79 2.45 11.40
N LYS A 65 -10.74 1.62 10.94
CA LYS A 65 -11.76 1.01 11.80
C LYS A 65 -11.17 0.09 12.86
N THR A 66 -10.09 -0.61 12.55
CA THR A 66 -9.50 -1.63 13.42
C THR A 66 -8.34 -1.15 14.28
N GLN A 67 -7.69 -0.03 13.94
CA GLN A 67 -6.46 0.41 14.60
C GLN A 67 -6.50 1.85 15.12
N VAL A 68 -7.49 2.66 14.72
CA VAL A 68 -7.58 4.08 15.09
C VAL A 68 -8.83 4.39 15.92
N ILE A 69 -9.95 3.75 15.61
CA ILE A 69 -11.25 4.02 16.25
C ILE A 69 -11.50 3.13 17.49
N ASP A 70 -10.53 2.31 17.88
CA ASP A 70 -10.56 1.55 19.15
C ASP A 70 -10.45 2.45 20.39
#